data_AF-A0A6I6MQK3-F1
#
_entry.id   AF-A0A6I6MQK3-F1
#
_cell.length_a   1.000
_cell.length_b   1.000
_cell.length_c   1.000
_cell.angle_alpha   90.00
_cell.angle_beta   90.00
_cell.angle_gamma   90.00
#
_symmetry.space_group_name_H-M   'P 1'
#
loop_
_entity.id
_entity.type
_entity.pdbx_description
1 polymer ?
#
loop_
_entity_poly.entity_id
_entity_poly.type
_entity_poly.pdbx_seq_one_letter_code
_entity_poly.pdbx_strand_id
1 'polypeptide(L)'
;MKLSADQAKFLRTALRGRTPKEAKALFATVRAHDDKTLLAALRPAKKKPKRGDPLVRVLEQTLKPILGPASEKADMLVEHIAKKHRRKLGIEPKGLADATKHLRTKFSDDQIRAGAKSLVAHLAKLYGDRETVV
;
A
#
# COMPACT_ATOMS: atom_id res chain seq x y z
N MET A 1 18.27 -25.69 -42.97
CA MET A 1 18.64 -25.67 -41.53
C MET A 1 18.00 -26.87 -40.86
N LYS A 2 18.78 -27.72 -40.16
CA LYS A 2 18.25 -28.86 -39.39
C LYS A 2 18.17 -28.45 -37.91
N LEU A 3 17.05 -28.74 -37.25
CA LEU A 3 16.89 -28.55 -35.81
C LEU A 3 17.74 -29.56 -35.06
N SER A 4 18.42 -29.14 -33.99
CA SER A 4 19.12 -30.07 -33.09
C SER A 4 18.14 -30.93 -32.29
N ALA A 5 18.59 -32.08 -31.78
CA ALA A 5 17.76 -32.97 -30.97
C ALA A 5 17.20 -32.27 -29.72
N ASP A 6 17.99 -31.38 -29.11
CA ASP A 6 17.59 -30.60 -27.94
C ASP A 6 16.53 -29.54 -28.28
N GLN A 7 16.67 -28.87 -29.43
CA GLN A 7 15.68 -27.92 -29.91
C GLN A 7 14.35 -28.62 -30.24
N ALA A 8 14.40 -29.80 -30.84
CA ALA A 8 13.21 -30.61 -31.11
C ALA A 8 12.53 -31.07 -29.80
N LYS A 9 13.32 -31.45 -28.78
CA LYS A 9 12.80 -31.80 -27.45
C LYS A 9 12.15 -30.61 -26.76
N PHE A 10 12.77 -29.43 -26.81
CA PHE A 10 12.21 -28.19 -26.27
C PHE A 10 10.87 -27.82 -26.91
N LEU A 11 10.78 -27.88 -28.25
CA LEU A 11 9.54 -27.61 -28.97
C LEU A 11 8.43 -28.61 -28.61
N ARG A 12 8.76 -29.90 -28.49
CA ARG A 12 7.79 -30.92 -28.05
C ARG A 12 7.28 -30.67 -26.63
N THR A 13 8.15 -30.23 -25.70
CA THR A 13 7.75 -29.89 -24.34
C THR A 13 6.90 -28.61 -24.30
N ALA A 14 7.30 -27.57 -25.04
CA ALA A 14 6.59 -26.28 -25.06
C ALA A 14 5.21 -26.36 -25.75
N LEU A 15 5.05 -27.25 -26.74
CA LEU A 15 3.80 -27.46 -27.47
C LEU A 15 3.02 -28.69 -26.97
N ARG A 16 3.41 -29.29 -25.85
CA ARG A 16 2.75 -30.48 -25.29
C ARG A 16 1.28 -30.16 -25.00
N GLY A 17 0.37 -30.87 -25.67
CA GLY A 17 -1.08 -30.69 -25.53
C GLY A 17 -1.70 -29.65 -26.47
N ARG A 18 -0.94 -29.04 -27.38
CA ARG A 18 -1.47 -28.13 -28.40
C ARG A 18 -1.72 -28.85 -29.73
N THR A 19 -2.77 -28.46 -30.42
CA THR A 19 -3.08 -28.98 -31.76
C THR A 19 -2.12 -28.39 -32.81
N PRO A 20 -1.92 -29.06 -33.97
CA PRO A 20 -1.08 -28.53 -35.05
C PRO A 20 -1.52 -27.14 -35.56
N LYS A 21 -2.82 -26.84 -35.51
CA LYS A 21 -3.38 -25.53 -35.89
C LYS A 21 -2.94 -24.43 -34.93
N GLU A 22 -2.99 -24.70 -33.62
CA GLU A 22 -2.54 -23.77 -32.57
C GLU A 22 -1.03 -23.55 -32.62
N ALA A 23 -0.25 -24.60 -32.88
CA ALA A 23 1.19 -24.48 -33.07
C ALA A 23 1.52 -23.56 -34.27
N LYS A 24 0.82 -23.73 -35.40
CA LYS A 24 0.99 -22.87 -36.58
C LYS A 24 0.63 -21.41 -36.29
N ALA A 25 -0.46 -21.17 -35.56
CA ALA A 25 -0.84 -19.84 -35.13
C ALA A 25 0.21 -19.21 -34.21
N LEU A 26 0.74 -19.97 -33.24
CA LEU A 26 1.79 -19.49 -32.34
C LEU A 26 3.05 -19.08 -33.11
N PHE A 27 3.51 -19.92 -34.06
CA PHE A 27 4.67 -19.58 -34.89
C PHE A 27 4.39 -18.37 -35.80
N ALA A 28 3.15 -18.17 -36.24
CA ALA A 28 2.78 -16.96 -36.98
C ALA A 28 2.88 -15.71 -36.10
N THR A 29 2.39 -15.77 -34.85
CA THR A 29 2.50 -14.69 -33.87
C THR A 29 3.96 -14.38 -33.52
N VAL A 30 4.79 -15.41 -33.34
CA VAL A 30 6.23 -15.25 -33.05
C VAL A 30 6.97 -14.60 -34.22
N ARG A 31 6.60 -14.92 -35.47
CA ARG A 31 7.21 -14.28 -36.65
C ARG A 31 6.72 -12.85 -36.89
N ALA A 32 5.52 -12.50 -36.43
CA ALA A 32 4.90 -11.21 -36.67
C ALA A 32 5.32 -10.12 -35.65
N HIS A 33 5.89 -10.51 -34.50
CA HIS A 33 6.23 -9.59 -33.43
C HIS A 33 7.69 -9.71 -33.02
N ASP A 34 8.28 -8.58 -32.64
CA ASP A 34 9.62 -8.52 -32.08
C ASP A 34 9.69 -9.24 -30.71
N ASP A 35 10.83 -9.86 -30.42
CA ASP A 35 11.07 -10.66 -29.21
C ASP A 35 10.82 -9.83 -27.93
N LYS A 36 11.14 -8.54 -27.97
CA LYS A 36 10.91 -7.61 -26.86
C LYS A 36 9.43 -7.46 -26.53
N THR A 37 8.57 -7.46 -27.55
CA THR A 37 7.12 -7.35 -27.41
C THR A 37 6.53 -8.65 -26.85
N LEU A 38 6.99 -9.80 -27.34
CA LEU A 38 6.57 -11.12 -26.85
C LEU A 38 6.96 -11.32 -25.38
N LEU A 39 8.19 -10.97 -25.01
CA LEU A 39 8.66 -11.03 -23.62
C LEU A 39 7.91 -10.05 -22.72
N ALA A 40 7.52 -8.88 -23.22
CA ALA A 40 6.72 -7.93 -22.46
C ALA A 40 5.30 -8.47 -22.19
N ALA A 41 4.69 -9.16 -23.16
CA ALA A 41 3.37 -9.77 -23.01
C ALA A 41 3.37 -10.97 -22.04
N LEU A 42 4.48 -11.72 -21.99
CA LEU A 42 4.64 -12.86 -21.07
C LEU A 42 4.95 -12.44 -19.63
N ARG A 43 5.30 -11.16 -19.38
CA ARG A 43 5.57 -10.70 -18.02
C ARG A 43 4.29 -10.74 -17.19
N PRO A 44 4.32 -11.32 -15.97
CA PRO A 44 3.15 -11.31 -15.10
C PRO A 44 2.75 -9.86 -14.83
N ALA A 45 1.45 -9.57 -14.95
CA ALA A 45 0.92 -8.24 -14.74
C ALA A 45 1.41 -7.71 -13.39
N LYS A 46 2.19 -6.62 -13.42
CA LYS A 46 2.71 -5.98 -12.21
C LYS A 46 1.52 -5.65 -11.31
N LYS A 47 1.44 -6.31 -10.14
CA LYS A 47 0.40 -6.04 -9.14
C LYS A 47 0.44 -4.55 -8.82
N LYS A 48 -0.63 -3.83 -9.14
CA LYS A 48 -0.75 -2.40 -8.80
C LYS A 48 -0.58 -2.27 -7.28
N PRO A 49 0.28 -1.37 -6.77
CA PRO A 49 0.39 -1.13 -5.33
C PRO A 49 -0.98 -0.71 -4.82
N LYS A 50 -1.47 -1.35 -3.75
CA LYS A 50 -2.73 -1.00 -3.11
C LYS A 50 -2.66 0.49 -2.76
N ARG A 51 -3.57 1.30 -3.32
CA ARG A 51 -3.71 2.72 -2.94
C ARG A 51 -3.89 2.74 -1.42
N GLY A 52 -2.91 3.30 -0.71
CA GLY A 52 -3.00 3.50 0.73
C GLY A 52 -4.31 4.24 1.09
N ASP A 53 -4.88 3.88 2.22
CA ASP A 53 -6.18 4.38 2.67
C ASP A 53 -6.23 5.93 2.63
N PRO A 54 -7.26 6.54 2.03
CA PRO A 54 -7.37 7.99 1.96
C PRO A 54 -7.36 8.63 3.35
N LEU A 55 -7.87 7.96 4.39
CA LEU A 55 -7.85 8.48 5.75
C LEU A 55 -6.44 8.52 6.34
N VAL A 56 -5.62 7.49 6.08
CA VAL A 56 -4.23 7.44 6.55
C VAL A 56 -3.43 8.58 5.95
N ARG A 57 -3.61 8.89 4.66
CA ARG A 57 -2.95 10.05 4.02
C ARG A 57 -3.33 11.38 4.66
N VAL A 58 -4.61 11.57 4.98
CA VAL A 58 -5.11 12.79 5.63
C VAL A 58 -4.54 12.91 7.05
N LEU A 59 -4.47 11.80 7.78
CA LEU A 59 -3.89 11.76 9.13
C LEU A 59 -2.37 12.01 9.08
N GLU A 60 -1.65 11.42 8.13
CA GLU A 60 -0.23 11.70 7.92
C GLU A 60 0.01 13.18 7.65
N GLN A 61 -0.79 13.81 6.78
CA GLN A 61 -0.72 15.25 6.50
C GLN A 61 -1.02 16.11 7.73
N THR A 62 -2.05 15.74 8.49
CA THR A 62 -2.47 16.48 9.69
C THR A 62 -1.42 16.37 10.79
N LEU A 63 -0.80 15.20 10.96
CA LEU A 63 0.21 14.93 11.99
C LEU A 63 1.64 15.22 11.52
N LYS A 64 1.84 15.83 10.35
CA LYS A 64 3.15 16.34 9.89
C LYS A 64 3.83 17.27 10.90
N PRO A 65 3.13 18.21 11.57
CA PRO A 65 3.77 19.15 12.50
C PRO A 65 4.34 18.49 13.76
N ILE A 66 3.92 17.26 14.08
CA ILE A 66 4.45 16.51 15.21
C ILE A 66 5.79 15.91 14.77
N LEU A 67 6.90 16.33 15.37
CA LEU A 67 8.21 15.68 15.18
C LEU A 67 8.22 14.37 15.97
N GLY A 68 8.28 13.24 15.26
CA GLY A 68 8.34 11.90 15.85
C GLY A 68 8.17 10.80 14.80
N PRO A 69 8.61 9.56 15.08
CA PRO A 69 8.28 8.38 14.30
C PRO A 69 6.77 8.21 14.06
N ALA A 70 6.41 7.54 12.96
CA ALA A 70 4.99 7.33 12.62
C ALA A 70 4.24 6.44 13.62
N SER A 71 4.96 5.61 14.40
CA SER A 71 4.42 4.83 15.52
C SER A 71 4.00 5.74 16.67
N GLU A 72 4.88 6.63 17.14
CA GLU A 72 4.58 7.55 18.25
C GLU A 72 3.40 8.47 17.92
N LYS A 73 3.32 8.96 16.67
CA LYS A 73 2.15 9.74 16.21
C LYS A 73 0.85 8.95 16.28
N ALA A 74 0.92 7.65 16.01
CA ALA A 74 -0.22 6.75 16.06
C ALA A 74 -0.64 6.49 17.52
N ASP A 75 0.32 6.28 18.43
CA ASP A 75 0.09 6.12 19.86
C ASP A 75 -0.58 7.38 20.44
N MET A 76 -0.01 8.56 20.19
CA MET A 76 -0.56 9.84 20.63
C MET A 76 -1.99 10.07 20.10
N LEU A 77 -2.27 9.68 18.85
CA LEU A 77 -3.61 9.78 18.28
C LEU A 77 -4.59 8.85 18.99
N VAL A 78 -4.21 7.60 19.24
CA VAL A 78 -5.04 6.62 19.94
C VAL A 78 -5.31 7.07 21.37
N GLU A 79 -4.29 7.51 22.10
CA GLU A 79 -4.41 8.02 23.46
C GLU A 79 -5.30 9.27 23.53
N HIS A 80 -5.13 10.22 22.61
CA HIS A 80 -5.92 11.44 22.60
C HIS A 80 -7.40 11.17 22.31
N ILE A 81 -7.68 10.28 21.35
CA ILE A 81 -9.06 9.86 21.03
C ILE A 81 -9.65 9.06 22.21
N ALA A 82 -8.88 8.16 22.82
CA ALA A 82 -9.26 7.43 24.03
C ALA A 82 -9.66 8.40 25.16
N LYS A 83 -8.81 9.39 25.45
CA LYS A 83 -9.05 10.41 26.47
C LYS A 83 -10.27 11.26 26.14
N LYS A 84 -10.39 11.76 24.91
CA LYS A 84 -11.49 12.62 24.46
C LYS A 84 -12.86 11.93 24.57
N HIS A 85 -12.93 10.65 24.24
CA HIS A 85 -14.17 9.87 24.31
C HIS A 85 -14.34 9.09 25.62
N ARG A 86 -13.44 9.28 26.60
CA ARG A 86 -13.40 8.54 27.89
C ARG A 86 -13.47 7.02 27.71
N ARG A 87 -12.78 6.49 26.70
CA ARG A 87 -12.74 5.06 26.37
C ARG A 87 -11.34 4.50 26.57
N LYS A 88 -11.24 3.30 27.16
CA LYS A 88 -9.99 2.55 27.19
C LYS A 88 -9.78 1.86 25.84
N LEU A 89 -8.77 2.34 25.11
CA LEU A 89 -8.30 1.72 23.87
C LEU A 89 -6.98 1.04 24.20
N GLY A 90 -7.02 -0.22 24.66
CA GLY A 90 -5.82 -1.04 24.88
C GLY A 90 -5.24 -1.50 23.54
N ILE A 91 -4.81 -0.55 22.71
CA ILE A 91 -4.28 -0.80 21.37
C ILE A 91 -2.84 -0.30 21.37
N GLU A 92 -1.92 -1.18 20.98
CA GLU A 92 -0.53 -0.83 20.66
C GLU A 92 -0.36 -0.82 19.14
N PRO A 93 -0.65 0.30 18.46
CA PRO A 93 -0.60 0.35 17.01
C PRO A 93 0.85 0.25 16.50
N LYS A 94 1.09 -0.66 15.55
CA LYS A 94 2.40 -0.76 14.88
C LYS A 94 2.67 0.36 13.86
N GLY A 95 1.82 1.39 13.83
CA GLY A 95 1.86 2.53 12.91
C GLY A 95 0.49 3.11 12.60
N LEU A 96 0.47 4.24 11.87
CA LEU A 96 -0.75 5.02 11.62
C LEU A 96 -1.87 4.24 10.91
N ALA A 97 -1.50 3.38 9.95
CA ALA A 97 -2.46 2.56 9.23
C ALA A 97 -3.15 1.52 10.12
N ASP A 98 -2.42 0.99 11.10
CA ASP A 98 -2.93 0.00 12.05
C ASP A 98 -3.82 0.67 13.11
N ALA A 99 -3.36 1.78 13.68
CA ALA A 99 -4.18 2.64 14.53
C ALA A 99 -5.50 3.02 13.87
N THR A 100 -5.45 3.44 12.60
CA THR A 100 -6.66 3.85 11.86
C THR A 100 -7.65 2.68 11.71
N LYS A 101 -7.18 1.47 11.42
CA LYS A 101 -8.04 0.28 11.34
C LYS A 101 -8.70 -0.03 12.67
N HIS A 102 -7.93 -0.03 13.76
CA HIS A 102 -8.49 -0.30 15.09
C HIS A 102 -9.45 0.80 15.55
N LEU A 103 -9.14 2.07 15.29
CA LEU A 103 -10.01 3.19 15.64
C LEU A 103 -11.35 3.14 14.88
N ARG A 104 -11.34 2.74 13.61
CA ARG A 104 -12.57 2.56 12.80
C ARG A 104 -13.54 1.51 13.34
N THR A 105 -13.08 0.59 14.20
CA THR A 105 -14.00 -0.36 14.86
C THR A 105 -14.91 0.30 15.88
N LYS A 106 -14.52 1.47 16.42
CA LYS A 106 -15.19 2.12 17.55
C LYS A 106 -15.57 3.59 17.30
N PHE A 107 -15.04 4.20 16.24
CA PHE A 107 -15.20 5.61 15.91
C PHE A 107 -15.39 5.79 14.41
N SER A 108 -16.14 6.83 14.02
CA SER A 108 -16.29 7.20 12.62
C SER A 108 -15.04 7.89 12.06
N ASP A 109 -14.86 7.86 10.74
CA ASP A 109 -13.76 8.53 10.06
C ASP A 109 -13.68 10.02 10.41
N ASP A 110 -14.83 10.69 10.57
CA ASP A 110 -14.88 12.10 10.97
C ASP A 110 -14.44 12.33 12.41
N GLN A 111 -14.80 11.42 13.34
CA GLN A 111 -14.33 11.47 14.73
C GLN A 111 -12.81 11.29 14.80
N ILE A 112 -12.24 10.41 13.97
CA ILE A 112 -10.80 10.18 13.90
C ILE A 112 -10.08 11.42 13.33
N ARG A 113 -10.61 12.02 12.26
CA ARG A 113 -10.07 13.28 11.69
C ARG A 113 -10.14 14.44 12.69
N ALA A 114 -11.27 14.60 13.37
CA ALA A 114 -11.45 15.62 14.40
C ALA A 114 -10.52 15.38 15.61
N GLY A 115 -10.28 14.11 15.95
CA GLY A 115 -9.29 13.70 16.95
C GLY A 115 -7.88 14.15 16.60
N ALA A 116 -7.42 13.89 15.37
CA ALA A 116 -6.10 14.29 14.90
C ALA A 116 -5.92 15.82 14.86
N LYS A 117 -6.92 16.56 14.37
CA LYS A 117 -6.87 18.04 14.39
C LYS A 117 -6.81 18.58 15.83
N SER A 118 -7.60 17.99 16.72
CA SER A 118 -7.62 18.38 18.15
C SER A 118 -6.30 18.06 18.84
N LEU A 119 -5.65 16.95 18.49
CA LEU A 119 -4.32 16.61 19.00
C LEU A 119 -3.28 17.66 18.59
N VAL A 120 -3.24 18.01 17.30
CA VAL A 120 -2.30 19.03 16.79
C VAL A 120 -2.56 20.38 17.43
N ALA A 121 -3.83 20.80 17.58
CA ALA A 121 -4.17 22.05 18.24
C ALA A 121 -3.77 22.05 19.73
N HIS A 122 -3.95 20.91 20.43
CA HIS A 122 -3.53 20.77 21.81
C HIS A 122 -2.01 20.83 21.97
N LEU A 123 -1.26 20.18 21.07
CA LEU A 123 0.20 20.27 21.04
C LEU A 123 0.66 21.68 20.69
N ALA A 124 0.07 22.32 19.68
CA ALA A 124 0.40 23.69 19.30
C ALA A 124 0.18 24.67 20.46
N LYS A 125 -0.87 24.47 21.28
CA LYS A 125 -1.07 25.26 22.50
C LYS A 125 0.02 25.01 23.54
N LEU A 126 0.34 23.74 23.80
CA LEU A 126 1.37 23.36 24.79
C LEU A 126 2.78 23.83 24.43
N TYR A 127 3.11 23.88 23.14
CA TYR A 127 4.43 24.33 22.66
C TYR A 127 4.46 25.83 22.31
N GLY A 128 3.33 26.42 21.92
CA GLY A 128 3.20 27.87 21.70
C GLY A 128 3.24 28.68 23.01
N ASP A 129 2.70 28.15 24.10
CA ASP A 129 2.80 28.80 25.42
C ASP A 129 4.25 28.81 25.96
N ARG A 130 5.16 27.96 25.44
CA ARG A 130 6.59 27.92 25.85
C ARG A 130 7.48 28.94 25.17
N GLU A 131 7.04 29.62 24.11
CA GLU A 131 7.82 30.70 23.44
C GLU A 131 7.56 32.09 24.05
N THR A 132 6.73 32.20 25.10
CA THR A 132 6.41 33.50 25.76
C THR A 132 6.93 33.60 27.19
N VAL A 133 8.15 33.12 27.44
CA VAL A 133 8.92 33.52 28.63
C VAL A 133 10.07 34.41 28.15
N VAL A 134 9.76 35.70 28.04
CA VAL A 134 10.74 36.81 28.02
C VAL A 134 10.96 37.23 29.46
#